data_AF-A0A368SYD5-F1
#
_entry.id   AF-A0A368SYD5-F1
#
_cell.length_a   1.000
_cell.length_b   1.000
_cell.length_c   1.000
_cell.angle_alpha   90.00
_cell.angle_beta   90.00
_cell.angle_gamma   90.00
#
_symmetry.space_group_name_H-M   'P 1'
#
loop_
_entity.id
_entity.type
_entity.pdbx_description
1 polymer ?
#
loop_
_entity_poly.entity_id
_entity_poly.type
_entity_poly.pdbx_seq_one_letter_code
_entity_poly.pdbx_strand_id
1 'polypeptide(L)' 'GQGLAGLAERAALTGGRLEYGATASGGFRVAAWLPWPA' A
#
# COMPACT_ATOMS: atom_id res chain seq x y z
N GLY A 1 4.14 0.07 -15.55
CA GLY A 1 4.33 0.19 -14.10
C GLY A 1 3.06 -0.16 -13.34
N GLN A 2 2.82 -1.46 -13.08
CA GLN A 2 1.57 -1.94 -12.47
C GLN A 2 1.78 -2.59 -11.09
N GLY A 3 3.02 -2.61 -10.57
CA GLY A 3 3.34 -3.29 -9.32
C GLY A 3 2.59 -2.73 -8.10
N LEU A 4 2.47 -1.40 -8.00
CA LEU A 4 1.77 -0.74 -6.88
C LEU A 4 0.26 -0.94 -6.94
N ALA A 5 -0.34 -0.89 -8.14
CA ALA A 5 -1.76 -1.18 -8.33
C ALA A 5 -2.08 -2.62 -7.90
N GLY A 6 -1.31 -3.60 -8.39
CA GLY A 6 -1.50 -5.00 -7.98
C GLY A 6 -1.26 -5.25 -6.49
N LEU A 7 -0.36 -4.50 -5.85
CA LEU A 7 -0.15 -4.58 -4.41
C LEU A 7 -1.32 -3.99 -3.61
N ALA A 8 -1.90 -2.88 -4.09
CA ALA A 8 -3.08 -2.28 -3.49
C ALA A 8 -4.28 -3.22 -3.55
N GLU A 9 -4.50 -3.86 -4.70
CA GLU A 9 -5.53 -4.88 -4.90
C GLU A 9 -5.37 -6.04 -3.89
N ARG A 10 -4.16 -6.59 -3.75
CA ARG A 10 -3.89 -7.68 -2.80
C ARG A 10 -4.08 -7.28 -1.35
N ALA A 11 -3.68 -6.07 -0.97
CA ALA A 11 -3.90 -5.56 0.38
C ALA A 11 -5.40 -5.42 0.66
N ALA A 12 -6.19 -4.92 -0.30
CA ALA A 12 -7.64 -4.79 -0.15
C ALA A 12 -8.33 -6.16 -0.01
N LEU A 13 -7.90 -7.17 -0.77
CA LEU A 13 -8.45 -8.54 -0.69
C LEU A 13 -8.30 -9.17 0.70
N THR A 14 -7.30 -8.78 1.48
CA THR A 14 -7.10 -9.27 2.85
C THR A 14 -7.71 -8.37 3.91
N GLY A 15 -8.51 -7.36 3.52
CA GLY A 15 -9.08 -6.36 4.43
C GLY A 15 -8.09 -5.28 4.88
N GLY A 16 -6.94 -5.19 4.22
CA GLY A 16 -5.93 -4.17 4.44
C GLY A 16 -6.04 -3.00 3.46
N ARG A 17 -5.03 -2.13 3.49
CA ARG A 17 -4.89 -1.01 2.54
C ARG A 17 -3.42 -0.72 2.21
N LEU A 18 -3.20 -0.12 1.06
CA LEU A 18 -1.91 0.38 0.61
C LEU A 18 -2.01 1.88 0.29
N GLU A 19 -1.09 2.67 0.82
CA GLU A 19 -0.89 4.07 0.45
C GLU A 19 0.47 4.20 -0.23
N TYR A 20 0.53 4.92 -1.36
CA TYR A 20 1.76 5.21 -2.06
C TYR A 20 1.72 6.59 -2.71
N GLY A 21 2.83 7.30 -2.70
CA GLY A 21 2.89 8.64 -3.29
C GLY A 21 4.18 9.39 -2.99
N ALA A 22 4.34 10.53 -3.67
CA ALA A 22 5.40 11.48 -3.39
C ALA A 22 5.22 12.09 -1.98
N THR A 23 6.33 12.32 -1.29
CA THR A 23 6.32 12.93 0.05
C THR A 23 6.64 14.42 -0.02
N ALA A 24 6.11 15.20 0.95
CA ALA A 24 6.33 16.64 1.02
C ALA A 24 7.81 17.04 1.19
N SER A 25 8.61 16.19 1.84
CA SER A 25 10.06 16.37 1.99
C SER A 25 10.87 15.98 0.75
N GLY A 26 10.19 15.65 -0.36
CA GLY A 26 10.79 14.94 -1.49
C GLY A 26 10.92 13.44 -1.21
N GLY A 27 10.99 12.65 -2.29
CA GLY A 27 11.00 11.19 -2.23
C GLY A 27 9.64 10.55 -2.51
N PHE A 28 9.59 9.22 -2.38
CA PHE A 28 8.39 8.41 -2.60
C PHE A 28 8.23 7.44 -1.45
N ARG A 29 7.03 7.39 -0.87
CA ARG A 29 6.71 6.47 0.22
C ARG A 29 5.71 5.43 -0.23
N VAL A 30 5.86 4.23 0.30
CA VAL A 30 4.88 3.14 0.24
C VAL A 30 4.62 2.67 1.68
N ALA A 31 3.36 2.54 2.07
CA ALA A 31 2.95 2.06 3.38
C ALA A 31 1.74 1.13 3.25
N ALA A 32 1.74 0.01 3.97
CA ALA A 32 0.65 -0.95 3.99
C ALA A 32 0.20 -1.23 5.42
N TRP A 33 -1.11 -1.42 5.60
CA TRP A 33 -1.71 -1.91 6.83
C TRP A 33 -2.49 -3.15 6.49
N LEU A 34 -2.18 -4.26 7.17
CA LEU A 34 -2.85 -5.53 6.99
C LEU A 34 -3.46 -5.96 8.33
N PRO A 35 -4.64 -6.58 8.33
CA PRO A 35 -5.18 -7.18 9.54
C PRO A 35 -4.19 -8.18 10.13
N TRP A 36 -3.99 -8.09 11.44
CA TRP A 36 -3.23 -9.10 12.16
C TRP A 36 -4.16 -10.26 12.49
N PRO A 37 -3.86 -11.50 12.07
CA PRO A 37 -4.66 -12.65 12.44
C PRO A 37 -4.57 -12.89 13.96
N ALA A 38 -5.71 -13.19 14.59
CA ALA A 38 -5.83 -13.52 16.00
C ALA A 38 -5.31 -14.94 16.31
#